data_AF-A0A821CLW6-F1
#
_entry.id   AF-A0A821CLW6-F1
#
_cell.length_a   1.000
_cell.length_b   1.000
_cell.length_c   1.000
_cell.angle_alpha   90.00
_cell.angle_beta   90.00
_cell.angle_gamma   90.00
#
_symmetry.space_group_name_H-M   'P 1'
#
loop_
_entity.id
_entity.type
_entity.pdbx_description
1 polymer ?
#
loop_
_entity_poly.entity_id
_entity_poly.type
_entity_poly.pdbx_seq_one_letter_code
_entity_poly.pdbx_strand_id
1 'polypeptide(L)'
;WFIIKDSYIVDKQPGIHEICFPMLIDHDFQVSTGIQRSSYDDDIKINNSLHILFIQCRTAQNRNEWTQYLLNLTEQVKDFVNETRNRFDSYASI
;
A
#
# COMPACT_ATOMS: atom_id res chain seq x y z
N TRP A 1 -10.33 7.84 6.96
CA TRP A 1 -9.76 8.63 5.86
C TRP A 1 -8.60 7.81 5.38
N PHE A 2 -8.64 7.39 4.12
CA PHE A 2 -7.57 6.62 3.54
C PHE A 2 -6.55 7.58 2.94
N ILE A 3 -5.33 7.58 3.47
CA ILE A 3 -4.28 8.51 3.05
C ILE A 3 -3.10 7.69 2.55
N ILE A 4 -2.60 8.06 1.38
CA ILE A 4 -1.36 7.54 0.83
C ILE A 4 -0.39 8.71 0.76
N LYS A 5 0.82 8.51 1.28
CA LYS A 5 1.88 9.50 1.24
C LYS A 5 3.23 8.83 1.09
N ASP A 6 3.95 9.23 0.05
CA ASP A 6 5.30 8.76 -0.26
C ASP A 6 5.37 7.22 -0.30
N SER A 7 5.89 6.61 0.76
CA SER A 7 6.10 5.16 0.89
C SER A 7 5.19 4.49 1.93
N TYR A 8 4.09 5.12 2.34
CA TYR A 8 3.17 4.51 3.31
C TYR A 8 1.70 4.87 3.09
N ILE A 9 0.86 4.03 3.66
CA ILE A 9 -0.59 4.11 3.67
C ILE A 9 -1.04 4.18 5.13
N VAL A 10 -1.97 5.07 5.44
CA VAL A 10 -2.58 5.18 6.77
C VAL A 10 -4.09 5.28 6.66
N ASP A 11 -4.78 4.58 7.56
CA ASP A 11 -6.16 4.91 7.90
C ASP A 11 -6.21 5.81 9.13
N LYS A 12 -6.99 6.88 9.01
CA LYS A 12 -7.25 7.87 10.06
C LYS A 12 -8.75 8.07 10.22
N GLN A 13 -9.29 7.85 11.42
CA GLN A 13 -10.68 8.16 11.69
C GLN A 13 -10.91 9.69 11.67
N PRO A 14 -11.91 10.21 10.93
CA PRO A 14 -12.22 11.64 10.95
C PRO A 14 -12.55 12.13 12.37
N GLY A 15 -11.99 13.27 12.76
CA GLY A 15 -12.20 13.86 14.09
C GLY A 15 -11.30 13.30 15.20
N ILE A 16 -10.58 12.21 14.94
CA ILE A 16 -9.57 11.67 15.87
C ILE A 16 -8.18 12.03 15.33
N HIS A 17 -7.26 12.40 16.22
CA HIS A 17 -5.88 12.75 15.84
C HIS A 17 -4.97 11.53 15.66
N GLU A 18 -5.47 10.33 15.98
CA GLU A 18 -4.71 9.09 15.96
C GLU A 18 -4.68 8.44 14.57
N ILE A 19 -3.52 7.86 14.26
CA ILE A 19 -3.31 7.04 13.07
C ILE A 19 -3.54 5.59 13.50
N CYS A 20 -4.51 4.93 12.89
CA CYS A 20 -4.94 3.60 13.35
C CYS A 20 -4.14 2.48 12.69
N PHE A 21 -3.75 2.64 11.42
CA PHE A 21 -3.20 1.54 10.64
C PHE A 21 -2.15 1.99 9.63
N PRO A 22 -0.89 2.20 10.05
CA PRO A 22 0.21 2.46 9.14
C PRO A 22 0.67 1.18 8.43
N MET A 23 0.76 1.23 7.10
CA MET A 23 1.30 0.17 6.26
C MET A 23 2.34 0.76 5.32
N LEU A 24 3.53 0.15 5.26
CA LEU A 24 4.57 0.57 4.33
C LEU A 24 4.28 0.00 2.94
N ILE A 25 4.59 0.81 1.92
CA ILE A 25 4.70 0.38 0.54
C ILE A 25 6.15 -0.08 0.37
N ASP A 26 6.36 -1.38 0.57
CA ASP A 26 7.66 -2.03 0.54
C ASP A 26 7.73 -3.08 -0.59
N HIS A 27 8.81 -3.84 -0.64
CA HIS A 27 9.00 -4.88 -1.66
C HIS A 27 7.95 -6.01 -1.64
N ASP A 28 7.32 -6.25 -0.50
CA ASP A 28 6.29 -7.28 -0.32
C ASP A 28 4.88 -6.71 -0.56
N PHE A 29 4.78 -5.42 -0.88
CA PHE A 29 3.51 -4.76 -1.11
C PHE A 29 2.82 -5.33 -2.35
N GLN A 30 1.64 -5.91 -2.13
CA GLN A 30 0.83 -6.57 -3.13
C GLN A 30 -0.58 -6.00 -3.12
N VAL A 31 -1.14 -5.85 -4.31
CA VAL A 31 -2.50 -5.38 -4.53
C VAL A 31 -3.26 -6.45 -5.32
N SER A 32 -4.44 -6.82 -4.86
CA SER A 32 -5.30 -7.81 -5.51
C SER A 32 -6.77 -7.41 -5.44
N THR A 33 -7.55 -7.85 -6.41
CA THR A 33 -9.00 -7.58 -6.52
C THR A 33 -9.79 -8.89 -6.62
N GLY A 34 -11.11 -8.81 -6.48
CA GLY A 34 -11.99 -9.96 -6.69
C GLY A 34 -12.00 -10.96 -5.53
N ILE A 35 -11.72 -10.48 -4.32
CA ILE A 35 -11.75 -11.32 -3.11
C ILE A 35 -13.16 -11.23 -2.52
N GLN A 36 -13.89 -12.33 -2.58
CA GLN A 36 -15.19 -12.48 -1.96
C GLN A 36 -15.03 -12.64 -0.44
N ARG A 37 -14.82 -11.53 0.26
CA ARG A 37 -14.81 -11.51 1.74
C ARG A 37 -15.93 -10.67 2.32
N SER A 38 -16.35 -9.63 1.63
CA SER A 38 -17.54 -8.86 1.98
C SER A 38 -18.71 -9.23 1.06
N SER A 39 -19.91 -8.81 1.43
CA SER A 39 -21.11 -8.89 0.57
C SER A 39 -21.03 -8.03 -0.69
N TYR A 40 -19.88 -7.39 -0.95
CA TYR A 40 -19.62 -6.51 -2.07
C TYR A 40 -18.49 -7.08 -2.92
N ASP A 41 -18.75 -7.27 -4.22
CA ASP A 41 -17.78 -7.82 -5.18
C ASP A 41 -16.66 -6.84 -5.58
N ASP A 42 -16.67 -5.62 -5.01
CA ASP A 42 -15.82 -4.50 -5.41
C ASP A 42 -14.69 -4.19 -4.41
N ASP A 43 -14.17 -5.19 -3.72
CA ASP A 43 -13.10 -5.02 -2.73
C ASP A 43 -11.69 -5.06 -3.34
N ILE A 44 -10.80 -4.26 -2.75
CA ILE A 44 -9.35 -4.30 -2.98
C ILE A 44 -8.70 -4.88 -1.73
N LYS A 45 -7.81 -5.85 -1.89
CA LYS A 45 -6.90 -6.29 -0.83
C LYS A 45 -5.50 -5.75 -1.10
N ILE A 46 -4.95 -5.14 -0.07
CA ILE A 46 -3.56 -4.73 0.01
C ILE A 46 -2.89 -5.56 1.08
N ASN A 47 -1.69 -6.05 0.83
CA ASN A 47 -0.91 -6.73 1.86
C ASN A 47 0.59 -6.49 1.70
N ASN A 48 1.30 -6.54 2.80
CA ASN A 48 2.74 -6.74 2.86
C ASN A 48 3.06 -7.89 3.83
N SER A 49 4.31 -8.04 4.23
CA SER A 49 4.73 -9.10 5.17
C SER A 49 4.17 -8.97 6.59
N LEU A 50 3.67 -7.78 6.97
CA LEU A 50 3.17 -7.52 8.34
C LEU A 50 1.65 -7.40 8.42
N HIS A 51 1.02 -6.88 7.36
CA HIS A 51 -0.35 -6.39 7.43
C HIS A 51 -1.16 -6.77 6.19
N ILE A 52 -2.46 -6.95 6.39
CA ILE A 52 -3.45 -7.09 5.33
C ILE A 52 -4.53 -6.04 5.56
N LEU A 53 -4.81 -5.25 4.52
CA LEU A 53 -5.85 -4.23 4.50
C LEU A 53 -6.86 -4.56 3.40
N PHE A 54 -8.15 -4.43 3.74
CA PHE A 54 -9.25 -4.54 2.78
C PHE A 54 -9.89 -3.18 2.61
N ILE A 55 -10.02 -2.73 1.37
CA ILE A 55 -10.66 -1.47 1.00
C ILE A 55 -11.91 -1.79 0.23
N GLN A 56 -13.06 -1.47 0.83
CA GLN A 56 -14.33 -1.58 0.17
C GLN A 56 -14.53 -0.40 -0.78
N CYS A 57 -14.74 -0.66 -2.07
CA CYS A 57 -15.08 0.38 -3.04
C CYS A 57 -16.60 0.46 -3.24
N ARG A 58 -17.10 1.67 -3.51
CA ARG A 58 -18.53 1.89 -3.77
C ARG A 58 -18.98 1.37 -5.14
N THR A 59 -18.05 1.31 -6.10
CA THR A 59 -18.31 0.89 -7.48
C THR A 59 -17.11 0.13 -8.02
N ALA A 60 -17.35 -0.76 -8.99
CA ALA A 60 -16.31 -1.43 -9.76
C ALA A 60 -15.36 -0.46 -10.47
N GLN A 61 -15.86 0.68 -10.93
CA GLN A 61 -15.02 1.72 -11.54
C GLN A 61 -14.02 2.29 -10.53
N ASN A 62 -14.49 2.67 -9.33
CA ASN A 62 -13.61 3.13 -8.27
C ASN A 62 -12.58 2.06 -7.89
N ARG A 63 -12.99 0.79 -7.80
CA ARG A 63 -12.06 -0.31 -7.53
C ARG A 63 -10.95 -0.36 -8.58
N ASN A 64 -11.29 -0.27 -9.86
CA ASN A 64 -10.33 -0.35 -10.95
C ASN A 64 -9.36 0.85 -10.93
N GLU A 65 -9.89 2.07 -10.76
CA GLU A 65 -9.07 3.29 -10.66
C GLU A 65 -8.08 3.23 -9.50
N TRP A 66 -8.55 2.87 -8.31
CA TRP A 66 -7.70 2.75 -7.13
C TRP A 66 -6.68 1.61 -7.25
N THR A 67 -7.08 0.48 -7.84
CA THR A 67 -6.15 -0.65 -8.08
C THR A 67 -5.01 -0.23 -8.99
N GLN A 68 -5.32 0.44 -10.11
CA GLN A 68 -4.30 0.94 -11.03
C GLN A 68 -3.38 1.96 -10.36
N TYR A 69 -3.95 2.89 -9.58
CA TYR A 69 -3.14 3.85 -8.83
C TYR A 69 -2.18 3.17 -7.85
N LEU A 70 -2.67 2.20 -7.07
CA LEU A 70 -1.85 1.47 -6.10
C LEU A 70 -0.77 0.61 -6.78
N LEU A 71 -1.09 -0.02 -7.91
CA LEU A 71 -0.09 -0.77 -8.70
C LEU A 71 1.02 0.15 -9.22
N ASN A 72 0.67 1.33 -9.75
CA ASN A 72 1.66 2.30 -10.22
C ASN A 72 2.59 2.79 -9.09
N LEU A 73 2.09 2.88 -7.85
CA LEU A 73 2.94 3.19 -6.69
C LEU A 73 3.96 2.08 -6.40
N THR A 74 3.60 0.81 -6.59
CA THR A 74 4.56 -0.29 -6.39
C THR A 74 5.71 -0.25 -7.37
N GLU A 75 5.47 0.22 -8.59
CA GLU A 75 6.52 0.37 -9.60
C GLU A 75 7.51 1.47 -9.19
N GLN A 76 7.01 2.62 -8.73
CA GLN A 76 7.84 3.74 -8.26
C GLN A 76 8.69 3.38 -7.03
N VAL A 77 8.16 2.56 -6.13
CA VAL A 77 8.91 2.12 -4.93
C VAL A 77 10.03 1.13 -5.27
N LYS A 78 9.83 0.26 -6.28
CA LYS A 78 10.89 -0.66 -6.73
C LYS A 78 12.13 0.10 -7.21
N ASP A 79 11.94 1.24 -7.87
CA ASP A 79 13.04 2.09 -8.32
C ASP A 79 13.81 2.67 -7.11
N PHE A 80 13.11 3.10 -6.06
CA PHE A 80 13.73 3.67 -4.86
C PHE A 80 14.56 2.64 -4.06
N VAL A 81 14.07 1.40 -3.94
CA VAL A 81 14.77 0.31 -3.23
C VAL A 81 16.01 -0.15 -4.01
N ASN A 82 15.94 -0.19 -5.34
CA ASN A 82 17.09 -0.55 -6.17
C ASN A 82 18.20 0.51 -6.11
N GLU A 83 17.86 1.81 -6.02
CA GLU A 83 18.85 2.87 -5.82
C GLU A 83 19.52 2.84 -4.44
N THR A 84 18.78 2.46 -3.38
CA THR A 84 19.33 2.36 -2.02
C THR A 84 20.17 1.11 -1.80
N ARG A 85 19.90 0.00 -2.50
CA ARG A 85 20.74 -1.21 -2.45
C ARG A 85 22.19 -0.94 -2.86
N ASN A 86 22.41 -0.04 -3.82
CA ASN A 86 23.76 0.33 -4.29
C ASN A 86 24.46 1.41 -3.43
N ARG A 87 23.82 1.94 -2.37
CA ARG A 87 24.38 3.02 -1.54
C ARG A 87 25.00 2.56 -0.22
N PHE A 88 24.78 1.33 0.21
CA PHE A 88 25.25 0.84 1.52
C PHE A 88 26.44 -0.13 1.49
N ASP A 89 27.08 -0.36 0.34
CA ASP A 89 28.31 -1.16 0.25
C ASP A 89 29.57 -0.48 0.82
N SER A 90 29.42 0.68 1.48
CA SER A 90 30.52 1.36 2.17
C SER A 90 30.44 1.11 3.68
N TYR A 91 30.71 -0.12 4.12
CA TYR A 91 31.15 -0.32 5.50
C TYR A 91 32.64 0.05 5.56
N ALA A 92 32.97 1.08 6.34
CA ALA A 92 34.36 1.33 6.71
C ALA A 92 34.84 0.11 7.52
N SER A 93 35.80 -0.64 6.99
CA SER A 93 36.52 -1.65 7.75
C SER A 93 37.21 -0.99 8.95
N ILE A 94 36.88 -1.45 10.16
CA ILE A 94 37.63 -1.11 11.38
C ILE A 94 38.94 -1.89 11.37
#